data_AF-A0A821JHQ7-F1
#
_entry.id   AF-A0A821JHQ7-F1
#
_cell.length_a   1.000
_cell.length_b   1.000
_cell.length_c   1.000
_cell.angle_alpha   90.00
_cell.angle_beta   90.00
_cell.angle_gamma   90.00
#
_symmetry.space_group_name_H-M   'P 1'
#
loop_
_entity.id
_entity.type
_entity.pdbx_description
1 polymer ?
#
loop_
_entity_poly.entity_id
_entity_poly.type
_entity_poly.pdbx_seq_one_letter_code
_entity_poly.pdbx_strand_id
1 'polypeptide(L)'
;MFFHYNRVDEMKDRINEPVDAFTKLDYAAKDTDDGKRVLAKYEEILQLLDAFAKSIFDDWSKSVGQAANFNLKQNLLTRNPETHIITTNFDPQLIGVLREVKYMQQTKAGNTANIPEEATKMYQENEKFVNYVTNLDYTTKSYNKVRMTILDVEKPLVEKQLEEIDKKLLRAEKELSWSTAGKIQISFSLFIKYIIHT
;
A
#
# COMPACT_ATOMS: atom_id res chain seq x y z
N MET A 1 -9.70 -4.82 -2.67
CA MET A 1 -10.77 -4.76 -1.64
C MET A 1 -11.52 -3.41 -1.65
N PHE A 2 -10.81 -2.28 -1.63
CA PHE A 2 -11.39 -0.91 -1.65
C PHE A 2 -12.57 -0.69 -2.63
N PHE A 3 -12.40 -1.03 -3.91
CA PHE A 3 -13.41 -0.77 -4.94
C PHE A 3 -14.72 -1.53 -4.72
N HIS A 4 -14.63 -2.78 -4.25
CA HIS A 4 -15.82 -3.60 -4.02
C HIS A 4 -16.57 -3.15 -2.76
N TYR A 5 -15.83 -2.75 -1.72
CA TYR A 5 -16.43 -2.24 -0.49
C TYR A 5 -17.17 -0.92 -0.73
N ASN A 6 -16.54 0.05 -1.42
CA ASN A 6 -17.19 1.32 -1.76
C ASN A 6 -18.46 1.11 -2.59
N ARG A 7 -18.44 0.16 -3.54
CA ARG A 7 -19.62 -0.16 -4.34
C ARG A 7 -20.79 -0.70 -3.50
N VAL A 8 -20.51 -1.42 -2.41
CA VAL A 8 -21.56 -1.88 -1.49
C VAL A 8 -22.18 -0.69 -0.75
N ASP A 9 -21.37 0.24 -0.26
CA ASP A 9 -21.87 1.45 0.40
C ASP A 9 -22.69 2.32 -0.57
N GLU A 10 -22.20 2.53 -1.79
CA GLU A 10 -22.95 3.24 -2.85
C GLU A 10 -24.29 2.55 -3.18
N MET A 11 -24.33 1.21 -3.18
CA MET A 11 -25.58 0.47 -3.39
C MET A 11 -26.55 0.66 -2.23
N LYS A 12 -26.08 0.64 -0.98
CA LYS A 12 -26.91 0.90 0.19
C LYS A 12 -27.50 2.31 0.14
N ASP A 13 -26.67 3.32 -0.09
CA ASP A 13 -27.12 4.72 -0.16
C ASP A 13 -28.21 4.91 -1.23
N ARG A 14 -28.02 4.31 -2.42
CA ARG A 14 -28.99 4.38 -3.53
C ARG A 14 -30.31 3.66 -3.25
N ILE A 15 -30.29 2.60 -2.45
CA ILE A 15 -31.51 1.84 -2.10
C ILE A 15 -32.24 2.50 -0.93
N ASN A 16 -31.51 3.16 -0.04
CA ASN A 16 -32.10 3.90 1.08
C ASN A 16 -32.96 5.07 0.60
N GLU A 17 -32.53 5.82 -0.41
CA GLU A 17 -33.27 6.99 -0.93
C GLU A 17 -34.75 6.70 -1.31
N PRO A 18 -35.07 5.72 -2.16
CA PRO A 18 -36.46 5.41 -2.49
C PRO A 18 -37.26 4.82 -1.32
N VAL A 19 -36.61 4.07 -0.42
CA VAL A 19 -37.28 3.48 0.75
C VAL A 19 -37.55 4.54 1.82
N ASP A 20 -36.67 5.51 2.00
CA ASP A 20 -36.90 6.69 2.84
C ASP A 20 -38.06 7.55 2.32
N ALA A 21 -38.20 7.68 1.00
CA ALA A 21 -39.36 8.32 0.39
C ALA A 21 -40.64 7.51 0.63
N PHE A 22 -40.58 6.18 0.44
CA PHE A 22 -41.71 5.27 0.66
C PHE A 22 -42.18 5.26 2.12
N THR A 23 -41.24 5.24 3.08
CA THR A 23 -41.51 5.30 4.52
C THR A 23 -42.05 6.66 4.97
N LYS A 24 -42.02 7.71 4.15
CA LYS A 24 -42.67 9.00 4.41
C LYS A 24 -44.08 9.12 3.83
N LEU A 25 -44.50 8.20 2.96
CA LEU A 25 -45.88 8.15 2.43
C LEU A 25 -46.90 7.75 3.51
N ASP A 26 -48.18 7.92 3.22
CA ASP A 26 -49.29 7.67 4.15
C ASP A 26 -49.29 6.23 4.71
N TYR A 27 -49.72 6.04 5.96
CA TYR A 27 -49.64 4.77 6.70
C TYR A 27 -50.40 3.64 5.99
N ALA A 28 -51.50 3.99 5.33
CA ALA A 28 -52.34 3.06 4.58
C ALA A 28 -51.61 2.33 3.44
N ALA A 29 -50.64 2.97 2.78
CA ALA A 29 -49.90 2.35 1.68
C ALA A 29 -48.88 1.31 2.16
N LYS A 30 -48.33 1.47 3.37
CA LYS A 30 -47.31 0.58 3.95
C LYS A 30 -47.91 -0.66 4.58
N ASP A 31 -49.14 -0.57 5.09
CA ASP A 31 -49.81 -1.67 5.76
C ASP A 31 -50.45 -2.67 4.78
N THR A 32 -50.48 -2.33 3.48
CA THR A 32 -50.82 -3.27 2.41
C THR A 32 -49.83 -4.43 2.34
N ASP A 33 -50.28 -5.58 1.83
CA ASP A 33 -49.42 -6.75 1.62
C ASP A 33 -48.24 -6.44 0.69
N ASP A 34 -48.47 -5.61 -0.34
CA ASP A 34 -47.42 -5.16 -1.25
C ASP A 34 -46.41 -4.23 -0.56
N GLY A 35 -46.88 -3.30 0.29
CA GLY A 35 -46.02 -2.41 1.06
C GLY A 35 -45.11 -3.16 2.04
N LYS A 36 -45.68 -4.13 2.78
CA LYS A 36 -44.92 -5.03 3.66
C LYS A 36 -43.90 -5.86 2.88
N ARG A 37 -44.27 -6.36 1.71
CA ARG A 37 -43.37 -7.13 0.84
C ARG A 37 -42.18 -6.30 0.34
N VAL A 38 -42.41 -5.04 -0.03
CA VAL A 38 -41.33 -4.12 -0.43
C VAL A 38 -40.35 -3.88 0.72
N LEU A 39 -40.84 -3.60 1.93
CA LEU A 39 -39.99 -3.40 3.11
C LEU A 39 -39.22 -4.67 3.50
N ALA A 40 -39.86 -5.84 3.42
CA ALA A 40 -39.19 -7.11 3.68
C ALA A 40 -38.06 -7.38 2.66
N LYS A 41 -38.28 -7.06 1.38
CA LYS A 41 -37.24 -7.19 0.35
C LYS A 41 -36.11 -6.18 0.51
N TYR A 42 -36.41 -4.98 0.95
CA TYR A 42 -35.39 -3.98 1.30
C TYR A 42 -34.46 -4.50 2.41
N GLU A 43 -35.03 -4.98 3.51
CA GLU A 43 -34.27 -5.58 4.62
C GLU A 43 -33.42 -6.77 4.16
N GLU A 44 -33.99 -7.67 3.34
CA GLU A 44 -33.26 -8.80 2.76
C GLU A 44 -32.05 -8.34 1.92
N ILE A 45 -32.22 -7.29 1.10
CA ILE A 45 -31.13 -6.75 0.28
C ILE A 45 -30.03 -6.15 1.17
N LEU A 46 -30.39 -5.39 2.21
CA LEU A 46 -29.40 -4.84 3.14
C LEU A 46 -28.59 -5.93 3.83
N GLN A 47 -29.25 -7.00 4.28
CA GLN A 47 -28.58 -8.16 4.89
C GLN A 47 -27.62 -8.86 3.92
N LEU A 48 -28.03 -9.03 2.65
CA LEU A 48 -27.17 -9.62 1.61
C LEU A 48 -25.96 -8.72 1.31
N LEU A 49 -26.14 -7.40 1.26
CA LEU A 49 -25.07 -6.44 1.07
C LEU A 49 -24.09 -6.45 2.25
N ASP A 50 -24.58 -6.54 3.49
CA ASP A 50 -23.73 -6.69 4.69
C ASP A 50 -22.94 -8.00 4.69
N ALA A 51 -23.59 -9.12 4.35
CA ALA A 51 -22.92 -10.41 4.25
C ALA A 51 -21.84 -10.40 3.17
N PHE A 52 -22.09 -9.76 2.03
CA PHE A 52 -21.12 -9.62 0.96
C PHE A 52 -19.93 -8.72 1.35
N ALA A 53 -20.19 -7.56 1.97
CA ALA A 53 -19.14 -6.70 2.49
C ALA A 53 -18.25 -7.41 3.52
N LYS A 54 -18.87 -8.21 4.41
CA LYS A 54 -18.15 -9.04 5.38
C LYS A 54 -17.28 -10.09 4.69
N SER A 55 -17.79 -10.80 3.68
CA SER A 55 -16.99 -11.78 2.93
C SER A 55 -15.77 -11.14 2.26
N ILE A 56 -15.94 -9.98 1.62
CA ILE A 56 -14.83 -9.24 1.01
C ILE A 56 -13.79 -8.86 2.06
N PHE A 57 -14.25 -8.42 3.23
CA PHE A 57 -13.37 -8.04 4.33
C PHE A 57 -12.59 -9.25 4.87
N ASP A 58 -13.26 -10.37 5.10
CA ASP A 58 -12.64 -11.58 5.63
C ASP A 58 -11.58 -12.15 4.68
N ASP A 59 -11.84 -12.14 3.37
CA ASP A 59 -10.87 -12.57 2.35
C ASP A 59 -9.66 -11.65 2.28
N TRP A 60 -9.91 -10.33 2.33
CA TRP A 60 -8.83 -9.35 2.40
C TRP A 60 -7.97 -9.54 3.66
N SER A 61 -8.61 -9.67 4.82
CA SER A 61 -7.97 -9.84 6.13
C SER A 61 -7.04 -11.06 6.16
N LYS A 62 -7.45 -12.18 5.56
CA LYS A 62 -6.61 -13.37 5.41
C LYS A 62 -5.39 -13.14 4.51
N SER A 63 -5.57 -12.38 3.43
CA SER A 63 -4.51 -12.15 2.43
C SER A 63 -3.49 -11.08 2.86
N VAL A 64 -3.94 -10.03 3.56
CA VAL A 64 -3.14 -8.83 3.83
C VAL A 64 -1.96 -9.11 4.75
N GLY A 65 -2.17 -9.90 5.82
CA GLY A 65 -1.10 -10.26 6.74
C GLY A 65 0.00 -11.08 6.08
N GLN A 66 -0.38 -12.01 5.21
CA GLN A 66 0.58 -12.84 4.46
C GLN A 66 1.36 -12.02 3.44
N ALA A 67 0.66 -11.20 2.65
CA ALA A 67 1.28 -10.29 1.67
C ALA A 67 2.23 -9.30 2.35
N ALA A 68 1.82 -8.69 3.46
CA ALA A 68 2.66 -7.78 4.22
C ALA A 68 3.92 -8.48 4.75
N ASN A 69 3.78 -9.63 5.40
CA ASN A 69 4.92 -10.37 5.97
C ASN A 69 5.91 -10.83 4.88
N PHE A 70 5.41 -11.35 3.76
CA PHE A 70 6.24 -11.79 2.65
C PHE A 70 7.01 -10.62 2.02
N ASN A 71 6.32 -9.55 1.65
CA ASN A 71 6.93 -8.41 0.96
C ASN A 71 7.86 -7.61 1.90
N LEU A 72 7.56 -7.54 3.21
CA LEU A 72 8.44 -6.88 4.18
C LEU A 72 9.76 -7.61 4.41
N LYS A 73 9.83 -8.91 4.12
CA LYS A 73 11.06 -9.71 4.18
C LYS A 73 11.92 -9.61 2.92
N GLN A 74 11.39 -9.04 1.85
CA GLN A 74 12.16 -8.85 0.62
C GLN A 74 13.28 -7.83 0.83
N ASN A 75 14.36 -8.01 0.06
CA ASN A 75 15.51 -7.13 0.10
C ASN A 75 15.14 -5.74 -0.43
N LEU A 76 15.87 -4.71 -0.02
CA LEU A 76 15.53 -3.32 -0.35
C LEU A 76 15.83 -2.94 -1.80
N LEU A 77 16.89 -3.54 -2.35
CA LEU A 77 17.37 -3.26 -3.68
C LEU A 77 17.48 -4.55 -4.48
N THR A 78 17.23 -4.45 -5.78
CA THR A 78 17.51 -5.48 -6.77
C THR A 78 18.48 -4.92 -7.79
N ARG A 79 19.41 -5.75 -8.26
CA ARG A 79 20.37 -5.40 -9.29
C ARG A 79 20.14 -6.27 -10.51
N ASN A 80 20.02 -5.67 -11.68
CA ASN A 80 19.98 -6.41 -12.93
C ASN A 80 21.39 -7.00 -13.21
N PRO A 81 21.52 -8.32 -13.42
CA PRO A 81 22.83 -8.96 -13.57
C PRO A 81 23.56 -8.57 -14.87
N GLU A 82 22.85 -8.15 -15.91
CA GLU A 82 23.41 -7.81 -17.22
C GLU A 82 23.81 -6.33 -17.29
N THR A 83 22.94 -5.43 -16.85
CA THR A 83 23.16 -3.97 -16.92
C THR A 83 23.80 -3.41 -15.66
N HIS A 84 23.81 -4.18 -14.56
CA HIS A 84 24.24 -3.77 -13.23
C HIS A 84 23.49 -2.52 -12.70
N ILE A 85 22.34 -2.18 -13.30
CA ILE A 85 21.44 -1.12 -12.84
C ILE A 85 20.73 -1.61 -11.58
N ILE A 86 20.66 -0.75 -10.57
CA ILE A 86 19.96 -1.03 -9.32
C ILE A 86 18.58 -0.38 -9.29
N THR A 87 17.61 -1.06 -8.69
CA THR A 87 16.23 -0.60 -8.52
C THR A 87 15.75 -0.84 -7.10
N THR A 88 14.93 0.06 -6.58
CA THR A 88 14.26 -0.11 -5.29
C THR A 88 13.21 -1.21 -5.41
N ASN A 89 13.27 -2.20 -4.52
CA ASN A 89 12.42 -3.39 -4.55
C ASN A 89 11.23 -3.24 -3.60
N PHE A 90 10.37 -2.25 -3.86
CA PHE A 90 9.15 -2.04 -3.08
C PHE A 90 7.93 -2.54 -3.84
N ASP A 91 7.27 -3.57 -3.31
CA ASP A 91 6.18 -4.24 -4.02
C ASP A 91 4.93 -3.35 -4.13
N PRO A 92 4.34 -3.16 -5.32
CA PRO A 92 3.10 -2.38 -5.50
C PRO A 92 1.91 -2.88 -4.67
N GLN A 93 1.87 -4.17 -4.32
CA GLN A 93 0.87 -4.76 -3.44
C GLN A 93 0.92 -4.13 -2.05
N LEU A 94 2.10 -3.80 -1.50
CA LEU A 94 2.22 -3.09 -0.23
C LEU A 94 1.61 -1.69 -0.30
N ILE A 95 1.77 -0.98 -1.41
CA ILE A 95 1.11 0.31 -1.65
C ILE A 95 -0.41 0.14 -1.65
N GLY A 96 -0.90 -0.92 -2.29
CA GLY A 96 -2.33 -1.29 -2.29
C GLY A 96 -2.86 -1.50 -0.87
N VAL A 97 -2.16 -2.32 -0.08
CA VAL A 97 -2.51 -2.60 1.32
C VAL A 97 -2.56 -1.31 2.15
N LEU A 98 -1.56 -0.45 2.04
CA LEU A 98 -1.51 0.82 2.78
C LEU A 98 -2.69 1.74 2.45
N ARG A 99 -3.07 1.81 1.16
CA ARG A 99 -4.26 2.58 0.74
C ARG A 99 -5.54 1.98 1.28
N GLU A 100 -5.66 0.65 1.27
CA GLU A 100 -6.83 -0.06 1.80
C GLU A 100 -6.99 0.14 3.32
N VAL A 101 -5.89 0.04 4.09
CA VAL A 101 -5.91 0.31 5.54
C VAL A 101 -6.28 1.77 5.82
N LYS A 102 -5.72 2.73 5.08
CA LYS A 102 -6.08 4.15 5.19
C LYS A 102 -7.58 4.37 5.00
N TYR A 103 -8.14 3.75 3.98
CA TYR A 103 -9.57 3.90 3.69
C TYR A 103 -10.43 3.32 4.81
N MET A 104 -10.12 2.12 5.32
CA MET A 104 -10.89 1.51 6.41
C MET A 104 -10.89 2.34 7.68
N GLN A 105 -9.79 3.03 7.98
CA GLN A 105 -9.73 3.97 9.11
C GLN A 105 -10.59 5.22 8.90
N GLN A 106 -10.90 5.58 7.65
CA GLN A 106 -11.66 6.78 7.28
C GLN A 106 -13.16 6.52 7.06
N THR A 107 -13.56 5.28 6.76
CA THR A 107 -14.97 4.91 6.56
C THR A 107 -15.76 4.85 7.86
N LYS A 108 -17.03 5.30 7.83
CA LYS A 108 -17.96 5.26 8.98
C LYS A 108 -18.28 3.85 9.48
N ALA A 109 -18.18 2.85 8.61
CA ALA A 109 -18.32 1.43 8.93
C ALA A 109 -17.01 0.80 9.45
N GLY A 110 -15.94 1.60 9.58
CA GLY A 110 -14.62 1.21 10.04
C GLY A 110 -14.61 0.81 11.50
N ASN A 111 -15.04 -0.42 11.77
CA ASN A 111 -14.73 -1.09 13.02
C ASN A 111 -13.22 -1.35 13.02
N THR A 112 -12.45 -0.36 13.47
CA THR A 112 -10.98 -0.44 13.60
C THR A 112 -10.54 -1.66 14.40
N ALA A 113 -11.43 -2.21 15.22
CA ALA A 113 -11.28 -3.46 15.96
C ALA A 113 -11.07 -4.71 15.08
N ASN A 114 -11.44 -4.68 13.79
CA ASN A 114 -11.37 -5.86 12.91
C ASN A 114 -10.19 -5.84 11.93
N ILE A 115 -9.47 -4.72 11.81
CA ILE A 115 -8.29 -4.63 10.93
C ILE A 115 -7.18 -5.50 11.53
N PRO A 116 -6.54 -6.40 10.76
CA PRO A 116 -5.40 -7.17 11.24
C PRO A 116 -4.33 -6.29 11.87
N GLU A 117 -3.79 -6.74 13.01
CA GLU A 117 -2.77 -6.01 13.76
C GLU A 117 -1.52 -5.78 12.90
N GLU A 118 -1.17 -6.73 12.03
CA GLU A 118 -0.06 -6.63 11.09
C GLU A 118 -0.24 -5.49 10.09
N ALA A 119 -1.43 -5.37 9.51
CA ALA A 119 -1.74 -4.30 8.56
C ALA A 119 -1.78 -2.93 9.25
N THR A 120 -2.25 -2.89 10.50
CA THR A 120 -2.27 -1.68 11.33
C THR A 120 -0.86 -1.22 11.69
N LYS A 121 0.00 -2.13 12.17
CA LYS A 121 1.41 -1.84 12.47
C LYS A 121 2.16 -1.35 11.23
N MET A 122 1.96 -2.02 10.10
CA MET A 122 2.53 -1.61 8.82
C MET A 122 2.10 -0.18 8.45
N TYR A 123 0.82 0.14 8.62
CA TYR A 123 0.29 1.47 8.32
C TYR A 123 0.81 2.56 9.28
N GLN A 124 1.04 2.26 10.56
CA GLN A 124 1.67 3.19 11.49
C GLN A 124 3.10 3.56 11.05
N GLU A 125 3.80 2.65 10.37
CA GLU A 125 5.13 2.90 9.81
C GLU A 125 5.11 3.41 8.36
N ASN A 126 3.93 3.68 7.80
CA ASN A 126 3.76 4.08 6.40
C ASN A 126 4.62 5.30 6.03
N GLU A 127 4.63 6.34 6.86
CA GLU A 127 5.47 7.53 6.61
C GLU A 127 6.96 7.19 6.56
N LYS A 128 7.42 6.25 7.39
CA LYS A 128 8.80 5.77 7.35
C LYS A 128 9.07 5.03 6.05
N PHE A 129 8.17 4.13 5.62
CA PHE A 129 8.32 3.43 4.34
C PHE A 129 8.37 4.39 3.15
N VAL A 130 7.48 5.38 3.09
CA VAL A 130 7.47 6.41 2.04
C VAL A 130 8.80 7.16 2.02
N ASN A 131 9.33 7.55 3.18
CA ASN A 131 10.62 8.23 3.27
C ASN A 131 11.77 7.31 2.83
N TYR A 132 11.79 6.04 3.23
CA TYR A 132 12.82 5.08 2.82
C TYR A 132 12.79 4.80 1.32
N VAL A 133 11.60 4.55 0.75
CA VAL A 133 11.43 4.34 -0.69
C VAL A 133 11.90 5.57 -1.45
N THR A 134 11.51 6.78 -1.04
CA THR A 134 11.92 8.03 -1.69
C THR A 134 13.43 8.22 -1.65
N ASN A 135 14.06 7.97 -0.51
CA ASN A 135 15.51 8.11 -0.35
C ASN A 135 16.28 7.05 -1.15
N LEU A 136 15.79 5.82 -1.18
CA LEU A 136 16.38 4.73 -1.97
C LEU A 136 16.22 4.99 -3.47
N ASP A 137 15.06 5.46 -3.92
CA ASP A 137 14.84 5.85 -5.32
C ASP A 137 15.76 6.99 -5.76
N TYR A 138 15.97 7.99 -4.89
CA TYR A 138 16.91 9.05 -5.19
C TYR A 138 18.35 8.53 -5.29
N THR A 139 18.73 7.64 -4.37
CA THR A 139 20.08 7.05 -4.32
C THR A 139 20.34 6.15 -5.53
N THR A 140 19.39 5.27 -5.87
CA THR A 140 19.49 4.37 -7.02
C THR A 140 19.58 5.14 -8.32
N LYS A 141 18.73 6.17 -8.52
CA LYS A 141 18.80 7.07 -9.69
C LYS A 141 20.16 7.75 -9.81
N SER A 142 20.69 8.27 -8.70
CA SER A 142 21.97 8.98 -8.70
C SER A 142 23.14 8.03 -9.02
N TYR A 143 23.17 6.84 -8.41
CA TYR A 143 24.17 5.83 -8.69
C TYR A 143 24.09 5.33 -10.15
N ASN A 144 22.89 5.02 -10.64
CA ASN A 144 22.68 4.59 -12.02
C ASN A 144 23.13 5.68 -13.01
N LYS A 145 22.84 6.96 -12.71
CA LYS A 145 23.31 8.09 -13.53
C LYS A 145 24.83 8.07 -13.64
N VAL A 146 25.56 8.04 -12.51
CA VAL A 146 27.04 8.00 -12.51
C VAL A 146 27.55 6.82 -13.34
N ARG A 147 27.00 5.61 -13.15
CA ARG A 147 27.43 4.43 -13.91
C ARG A 147 27.16 4.51 -15.40
N MET A 148 26.09 5.19 -15.81
CA MET A 148 25.72 5.32 -17.22
C MET A 148 26.44 6.48 -17.91
N THR A 149 26.90 7.49 -17.19
CA THR A 149 27.50 8.71 -17.77
C THR A 149 29.02 8.78 -17.65
N ILE A 150 29.65 7.94 -16.82
CA ILE A 150 31.09 7.99 -16.60
C ILE A 150 31.89 7.64 -17.85
N LEU A 151 32.88 8.46 -18.19
CA LEU A 151 33.80 8.20 -19.29
C LEU A 151 34.92 7.25 -18.86
N ASP A 152 35.48 6.49 -19.82
CA ASP A 152 36.55 5.52 -19.52
C ASP A 152 37.79 6.15 -18.86
N VAL A 153 38.08 7.41 -19.20
CA VAL A 153 39.20 8.18 -18.62
C VAL A 153 38.91 8.66 -17.19
N GLU A 154 37.64 8.78 -16.81
CA GLU A 154 37.20 9.23 -15.49
C GLU A 154 37.06 8.05 -14.51
N LYS A 155 36.86 6.82 -15.02
CA LYS A 155 36.70 5.60 -14.21
C LYS A 155 37.78 5.45 -13.12
N PRO A 156 39.09 5.56 -13.40
CA PRO A 156 40.11 5.37 -12.38
C PRO A 156 40.06 6.40 -11.24
N LEU A 157 39.48 7.59 -11.49
CA LEU A 157 39.41 8.66 -10.49
C LEU A 157 38.35 8.40 -9.41
N VAL A 158 37.29 7.66 -9.76
CA VAL A 158 36.14 7.40 -8.88
C VAL A 158 35.94 5.93 -8.53
N GLU A 159 36.73 5.02 -9.10
CA GLU A 159 36.63 3.57 -8.92
C GLU A 159 36.61 3.18 -7.43
N LYS A 160 37.55 3.67 -6.63
CA LYS A 160 37.61 3.39 -5.19
C LYS A 160 36.33 3.83 -4.45
N GLN A 161 35.76 4.98 -4.83
CA GLN A 161 34.54 5.50 -4.21
C GLN A 161 33.32 4.68 -4.63
N LEU A 162 33.26 4.26 -5.90
CA LEU A 162 32.22 3.37 -6.40
C LEU A 162 32.26 2.01 -5.72
N GLU A 163 33.44 1.43 -5.48
CA GLU A 163 33.59 0.17 -4.74
C GLU A 163 33.09 0.27 -3.29
N GLU A 164 33.38 1.38 -2.60
CA GLU A 164 32.87 1.61 -1.24
C GLU A 164 31.34 1.74 -1.21
N ILE A 165 30.76 2.39 -2.23
CA ILE A 165 29.32 2.47 -2.42
C ILE A 165 28.75 1.08 -2.72
N ASP A 166 29.37 0.31 -3.60
CA ASP A 166 28.91 -1.03 -3.98
C ASP A 166 28.91 -2.00 -2.80
N LYS A 167 29.88 -1.94 -1.90
CA LYS A 167 29.87 -2.74 -0.66
C LYS A 167 28.64 -2.43 0.20
N LYS A 168 28.25 -1.16 0.30
CA LYS A 168 27.07 -0.74 1.05
C LYS A 168 25.77 -1.12 0.34
N LEU A 169 25.72 -1.00 -0.99
CA LEU A 169 24.58 -1.43 -1.81
C LEU A 169 24.39 -2.95 -1.74
N LEU A 170 25.47 -3.73 -1.80
CA LEU A 170 25.42 -5.19 -1.69
C LEU A 170 24.76 -5.64 -0.39
N ARG A 171 25.00 -4.90 0.69
CA ARG A 171 24.33 -5.14 1.98
C ARG A 171 22.82 -4.92 1.87
N ALA A 172 22.38 -3.87 1.18
CA ALA A 172 20.97 -3.61 0.91
C ALA A 172 20.33 -4.60 -0.08
N GLU A 173 21.15 -5.22 -0.94
CA GLU A 173 20.73 -6.25 -1.90
C GLU A 173 20.61 -7.65 -1.27
N LYS A 174 21.31 -7.95 -0.16
CA LYS A 174 21.42 -9.31 0.40
C LYS A 174 21.02 -9.46 1.87
N GLU A 175 21.23 -8.44 2.69
CA GLU A 175 21.09 -8.55 4.15
C GLU A 175 19.95 -7.70 4.71
N LEU A 176 19.63 -6.59 4.06
CA LEU A 176 18.63 -5.64 4.56
C LEU A 176 17.31 -5.85 3.85
N SER A 177 16.25 -5.89 4.65
CA SER A 177 14.86 -6.05 4.25
C SER A 177 14.03 -4.84 4.68
N TRP A 178 12.82 -4.70 4.16
CA TRP A 178 11.90 -3.64 4.57
C TRP A 178 11.54 -3.71 6.06
N SER A 179 11.49 -4.89 6.66
CA SER A 179 11.31 -5.08 8.10
C SER A 179 12.51 -4.62 8.96
N THR A 180 13.69 -4.50 8.36
CA THR A 180 14.93 -4.05 9.03
C THR A 180 15.39 -2.67 8.55
N ALA A 181 14.68 -2.06 7.60
CA ALA A 181 14.98 -0.77 7.00
C ALA A 181 15.09 0.39 8.00
N GLY A 182 14.43 0.29 9.15
CA GLY A 182 14.53 1.25 10.25
C GLY A 182 15.94 1.45 10.82
N LYS A 183 16.88 0.53 10.53
CA LYS A 183 18.28 0.61 10.97
C LYS A 183 19.18 1.36 9.99
N ILE A 184 18.63 1.85 8.90
CA ILE A 184 19.38 2.41 7.80
C ILE A 184 19.44 3.94 7.98
N GLN A 185 20.39 4.40 8.78
CA GLN A 185 20.96 5.74 8.59
C GLN A 185 21.87 5.69 7.35
N ILE A 186 21.25 5.64 6.19
CA ILE A 186 21.96 5.81 4.93
C ILE A 186 22.30 7.30 4.82
N SER A 187 23.49 7.66 5.28
CA SER A 187 24.10 8.96 5.01
C SER A 187 24.59 9.03 3.54
N PHE A 188 23.77 8.61 2.57
CA PHE A 188 24.10 8.70 1.14
C PHE A 188 23.79 10.10 0.57
N SER A 189 22.88 10.86 1.19
CA SER A 189 22.49 12.19 0.72
C SER A 189 23.64 13.21 0.77
N LEU A 190 24.56 13.07 1.73
CA LEU A 190 25.76 13.90 1.85
C LEU A 190 26.85 13.50 0.84
N PHE A 191 26.98 12.21 0.53
CA PHE A 191 28.06 11.70 -0.32
C PHE A 191 27.76 11.86 -1.83
N ILE A 192 26.51 11.65 -2.24
CA ILE A 192 26.07 11.86 -3.63
C ILE A 192 26.09 13.35 -4.01
N LYS A 193 25.74 14.26 -3.08
CA LYS A 193 25.90 15.70 -3.28
C LYS A 193 27.35 16.09 -3.56
N TYR A 194 28.31 15.41 -2.94
CA TYR A 194 29.74 15.66 -3.12
C TYR A 194 30.24 15.23 -4.51
N ILE A 195 29.73 14.11 -5.04
CA ILE A 195 30.10 13.60 -6.38
C ILE A 195 29.38 14.35 -7.52
N ILE A 196 28.14 14.81 -7.34
CA ILE A 196 27.37 15.47 -8.42
C ILE A 196 27.72 16.98 -8.56
N HIS A 197 28.32 17.60 -7.53
CA HIS A 197 28.72 19.02 -7.55
C HIS A 197 30.23 19.27 -7.68
N THR A 198 31.00 18.26 -8.07
CA THR A 198 32.39 18.42 -8.53
C THR A 198 32.43 18.18 -10.03
#